data_AF-A0A424HEP7-F1
#
_entry.id   AF-A0A424HEP7-F1
#
_cell.length_a   1.000
_cell.length_b   1.000
_cell.length_c   1.000
_cell.angle_alpha   90.00
_cell.angle_beta   90.00
_cell.angle_gamma   90.00
#
_symmetry.space_group_name_H-M   'P 1'
#
loop_
_entity.id
_entity.type
_entity.pdbx_description
1 polymer ?
#
loop_
_entity_poly.entity_id
_entity_poly.type
_entity_poly.pdbx_seq_one_letter_code
_entity_poly.pdbx_strand_id
1 'polypeptide(L)' 'MSNDKTVWNINTGHPETVHESPLEPGVWHMPPDVCEVQPPSFDDATQRCKYDGSKWTVTTIDHEKEYLDSLPVVPNPDD' A
#
# COMPACT_ATOMS: atom_id res chain seq x y z
N MET A 1 3.63 27.77 -10.45
CA MET A 1 2.81 26.57 -10.71
C MET A 1 3.45 25.45 -9.92
N SER A 2 2.70 24.83 -9.04
CA SER A 2 3.12 23.66 -8.29
C SER A 2 3.26 22.51 -9.29
N ASN A 3 4.50 22.09 -9.58
CA ASN A 3 4.81 20.97 -10.49
C ASN A 3 4.67 19.64 -9.75
N ASP A 4 3.72 19.57 -8.83
CA ASP A 4 3.47 18.45 -7.93
C ASP A 4 2.11 17.84 -8.22
N LYS A 5 2.05 16.51 -8.08
CA LYS A 5 0.85 15.72 -8.28
C LYS A 5 0.76 14.68 -7.18
N THR A 6 -0.43 14.48 -6.65
CA THR A 6 -0.72 13.41 -5.70
C THR A 6 -0.99 12.11 -6.46
N VAL A 7 -0.29 11.05 -6.04
CA VAL A 7 -0.47 9.66 -6.45
C VAL A 7 -0.63 8.80 -5.20
N TRP A 8 -0.91 7.51 -5.34
CA TRP A 8 -1.20 6.62 -4.21
C TRP A 8 -0.32 5.38 -4.27
N ASN A 9 0.33 5.06 -3.15
CA ASN A 9 1.19 3.90 -3.03
C ASN A 9 0.37 2.60 -3.14
N ILE A 10 0.71 1.73 -4.09
CA ILE A 10 -0.07 0.51 -4.37
C ILE A 10 -0.05 -0.51 -3.23
N ASN A 11 0.92 -0.42 -2.32
CA ASN A 11 1.09 -1.38 -1.22
C ASN A 11 0.40 -0.92 0.07
N THR A 12 0.13 0.38 0.21
CA THR A 12 -0.41 0.95 1.45
C THR A 12 -1.68 1.79 1.25
N GLY A 13 -1.95 2.27 0.04
CA GLY A 13 -3.02 3.24 -0.23
C GLY A 13 -2.73 4.65 0.29
N HIS A 14 -1.50 4.93 0.74
CA HIS A 14 -1.14 6.26 1.23
C HIS A 14 -0.85 7.23 0.08
N PRO A 15 -1.22 8.52 0.23
CA PRO A 15 -0.89 9.52 -0.76
C PRO A 15 0.62 9.79 -0.78
N GLU A 16 1.19 9.85 -1.97
CA GLU A 16 2.56 10.26 -2.25
C GLU A 16 2.56 11.43 -3.24
N THR A 17 3.58 12.27 -3.16
CA THR A 17 3.74 13.42 -4.07
C THR A 17 4.82 13.12 -5.09
N VAL A 18 4.46 13.19 -6.36
CA VAL A 18 5.40 13.09 -7.49
C VAL A 18 5.56 14.44 -8.16
N HIS A 19 6.70 14.60 -8.84
CA HIS A 19 7.07 15.85 -9.49
C HIS A 19 7.16 15.68 -11.00
N GLU A 20 6.79 16.72 -11.73
CA GLU A 20 7.02 16.81 -13.17
C GLU A 20 8.51 16.99 -13.48
N SER A 21 8.98 16.40 -14.58
CA SER A 21 10.35 16.53 -15.06
C SER A 21 10.60 17.98 -15.48
N PRO A 22 11.65 18.64 -14.96
CA PRO A 22 12.00 19.99 -15.37
C PRO A 22 12.54 20.08 -16.80
N LEU A 23 12.90 18.94 -17.42
CA LEU A 23 13.47 18.88 -18.76
C LEU A 23 12.44 18.52 -19.83
N GLU A 24 11.36 17.83 -19.44
CA GLU A 24 10.37 17.27 -20.36
C GLU A 24 8.96 17.55 -19.82
N PRO A 25 8.29 18.61 -20.31
CA PRO A 25 6.94 18.94 -19.86
C PRO A 25 5.98 17.80 -20.21
N GLY A 26 5.17 17.41 -19.22
CA GLY A 26 4.23 16.29 -19.28
C GLY A 26 4.80 14.94 -18.79
N VAL A 27 6.11 14.85 -18.51
CA VAL A 27 6.72 13.62 -17.97
C VAL A 27 6.75 13.70 -16.45
N TRP A 28 6.18 12.72 -15.76
CA TRP A 28 6.12 12.67 -14.30
C TRP A 28 7.07 11.62 -13.74
N HIS A 29 7.83 11.98 -12.70
CA HIS A 29 8.68 11.04 -11.98
C HIS A 29 7.86 10.18 -11.03
N MET A 30 7.20 9.15 -11.58
CA MET A 30 6.38 8.20 -10.83
C MET A 30 7.22 6.97 -10.43
N PRO A 31 7.31 6.65 -9.12
CA PRO A 31 7.81 5.36 -8.67
C PRO A 31 7.03 4.18 -9.27
N PRO A 32 7.60 2.97 -9.34
CA PRO A 32 6.86 1.78 -9.77
C PRO A 32 5.77 1.36 -8.77
N ASP A 33 5.91 1.74 -7.50
CA ASP A 33 5.01 1.38 -6.40
C ASP A 33 3.87 2.38 -6.17
N VAL A 34 3.56 3.23 -7.16
CA VAL A 34 2.42 4.17 -7.08
C VAL A 34 1.47 4.00 -8.25
N CYS A 35 0.23 4.43 -8.04
CA CYS A 35 -0.76 4.55 -9.09
C CYS A 35 -1.51 5.88 -8.97
N GLU A 36 -2.22 6.26 -10.01
CA GLU A 36 -3.05 7.48 -10.04
C GLU A 36 -4.51 7.21 -9.62
N VAL A 37 -4.81 5.98 -9.20
CA VAL A 37 -6.16 5.58 -8.80
C VAL A 37 -6.30 5.80 -7.31
N GLN A 38 -7.20 6.69 -6.90
CA GLN A 38 -7.47 6.93 -5.49
C GLN A 38 -8.00 5.65 -4.80
N PRO A 39 -7.44 5.26 -3.65
CA PRO A 39 -7.94 4.15 -2.85
C PRO A 39 -9.28 4.50 -2.19
N PRO A 40 -10.08 3.47 -1.86
CA PRO A 40 -11.25 3.66 -1.00
C PRO A 40 -10.82 4.14 0.39
N SER A 41 -11.76 4.65 1.19
CA SER A 41 -11.50 4.92 2.60
C SER A 41 -11.29 3.60 3.35
N PHE A 42 -10.21 3.54 4.14
CA PHE A 42 -9.88 2.42 5.02
C PHE A 42 -9.24 2.98 6.29
N ASP A 43 -9.26 2.17 7.35
CA ASP A 43 -8.61 2.46 8.62
C ASP A 43 -7.24 1.79 8.67
N ASP A 44 -6.14 2.55 8.66
CA ASP A 44 -4.78 1.98 8.60
C ASP A 44 -4.38 1.19 9.86
N ALA A 45 -5.08 1.43 10.97
CA ALA A 45 -4.86 0.72 12.22
C ALA A 45 -5.42 -0.71 12.18
N THR A 46 -6.52 -0.94 11.46
CA THR A 46 -7.23 -2.23 11.45
C THR A 46 -7.37 -2.85 10.07
N GLN A 47 -6.91 -2.18 9.01
CA GLN A 47 -7.05 -2.63 7.63
C GLN A 47 -5.79 -2.38 6.80
N ARG A 48 -5.54 -3.27 5.84
CA ARG A 48 -4.55 -3.08 4.78
C ARG A 48 -5.24 -2.82 3.46
N CYS A 49 -4.78 -1.82 2.73
CA CYS A 49 -5.25 -1.46 1.40
C CYS A 49 -4.16 -1.72 0.37
N LYS A 50 -4.42 -2.59 -0.61
CA LYS A 50 -3.47 -2.94 -1.67
C LYS A 50 -4.11 -2.88 -3.06
N TYR A 51 -3.39 -2.31 -4.02
CA TYR A 51 -3.79 -2.26 -5.42
C TYR A 51 -3.19 -3.44 -6.19
N ASP A 52 -4.02 -4.17 -6.93
CA ASP A 52 -3.60 -5.35 -7.73
C ASP A 52 -3.34 -4.98 -9.22
N GLY A 53 -3.15 -3.70 -9.53
CA GLY A 53 -3.02 -3.22 -10.92
C GLY A 53 -4.35 -3.00 -11.65
N SER A 54 -5.48 -3.45 -11.08
CA SER A 54 -6.82 -3.17 -11.60
C SER A 54 -7.77 -2.57 -10.56
N LYS A 55 -7.70 -3.03 -9.31
CA LYS A 55 -8.60 -2.59 -8.23
C LYS A 55 -7.89 -2.56 -6.89
N TRP A 56 -8.41 -1.73 -6.00
CA TRP A 56 -8.04 -1.72 -4.59
C TRP A 56 -8.73 -2.86 -3.83
N THR A 57 -7.97 -3.56 -3.01
CA THR A 57 -8.45 -4.59 -2.10
C THR A 57 -8.15 -4.15 -0.67
N VAL A 58 -9.20 -3.97 0.11
CA VAL A 58 -9.10 -3.65 1.54
C VAL A 58 -9.34 -4.93 2.32
N THR A 59 -8.39 -5.29 3.17
CA THR A 59 -8.45 -6.51 4.00
C THR A 59 -8.31 -6.10 5.45
N THR A 60 -9.15 -6.62 6.34
CA THR A 60 -9.01 -6.43 7.78
C THR A 60 -7.76 -7.15 8.31
N ILE A 61 -7.02 -6.45 9.16
CA ILE A 61 -5.90 -7.00 9.92
C ILE A 61 -6.50 -7.68 11.15
N ASP A 62 -6.46 -9.00 11.15
CA ASP A 62 -6.80 -9.78 12.34
C ASP A 62 -5.54 -9.98 13.18
N HIS A 63 -5.35 -9.11 14.17
CA HIS A 63 -4.15 -9.12 15.02
C HIS A 63 -3.98 -10.42 15.81
N GLU A 64 -5.09 -11.08 16.18
CA GLU A 64 -5.04 -12.37 16.87
C GLU A 64 -4.48 -13.45 15.94
N LYS A 65 -4.94 -13.51 14.69
CA LYS A 65 -4.43 -14.42 13.68
C LYS A 65 -2.97 -14.14 13.31
N GLU A 66 -2.57 -12.87 13.15
CA GLU A 66 -1.16 -12.54 12.89
C GLU A 66 -0.26 -12.96 14.07
N TYR A 67 -0.73 -12.75 15.30
CA TYR A 67 -0.01 -13.20 16.48
C TYR A 67 0.13 -14.73 16.48
N LEU A 68 -0.96 -15.47 16.28
CA LEU A 68 -0.97 -16.94 16.25
C LEU A 68 -0.09 -17.51 15.12
N ASP A 69 -0.09 -16.90 13.94
CA ASP A 69 0.75 -17.30 12.80
C ASP A 69 2.24 -17.02 13.05
N SER A 70 2.55 -15.97 13.83
CA SER A 70 3.92 -15.62 14.23
C SER A 70 4.48 -16.48 15.35
N LEU A 71 3.65 -17.29 16.03
CA LEU A 71 4.11 -18.16 17.09
C LEU A 71 4.92 -19.33 16.50
N PRO A 72 6.11 -19.63 17.05
CA PRO A 72 6.84 -20.81 16.63
C PRO A 72 5.99 -22.06 16.88
N VAL A 73 5.89 -22.95 15.89
CA VAL A 73 5.27 -24.26 16.09
C VAL A 73 6.13 -24.98 17.14
N VAL A 74 5.59 -25.13 18.35
CA VAL A 74 6.26 -25.92 19.38
C VAL A 74 6.01 -27.39 19.04
N PRO A 75 7.05 -28.17 18.67
CA PRO A 75 6.87 -29.60 18.52
C PRO A 75 6.46 -30.15 19.89
N ASN A 76 5.34 -30.85 19.92
CA ASN A 76 4.86 -31.48 21.14
C ASN A 76 5.94 -32.49 21.58
N PRO A 77 6.39 -32.49 22.85
CA PRO A 77 7.51 -33.33 23.30
C PRO A 77 7.15 -34.83 23.45
N ASP A 78 6.10 -35.29 22.79
CA ASP A 78 5.52 -36.64 22.90
C ASP A 78 5.34 -37.26 21.50
N ASP A 79 6.42 -37.29 20.71
CA ASP A 79 6.61 -38.16 19.53
C ASP A 79 7.84 -39.05 19.74
#